data_AF-A0A257YEQ1-F1
#
_entry.id   AF-A0A257YEQ1-F1
#
_cell.length_a   1.000
_cell.length_b   1.000
_cell.length_c   1.000
_cell.angle_alpha   90.00
_cell.angle_beta   90.00
_cell.angle_gamma   90.00
#
_symmetry.space_group_name_H-M   'P 1'
#
loop_
_entity.id
_entity.type
_entity.pdbx_description
1 polymer ?
#
loop_
_entity_poly.entity_id
_entity_poly.type
_entity_poly.pdbx_seq_one_letter_code
_entity_poly.pdbx_strand_id
1 'polypeptide(L)'
;MKFLTATDRYIARLVTVPMLSVFVLAASLLVLDKMLKLFDFVATEGGPVTVVFKMLANLLPEYASLAIPLGLLLGILFAFRKLAISSELDVMRAVGLSYTRLLRV
;
A
#
# COMPACT_ATOMS: atom_id res chain seq x y z
N MET A 1 0.68 -25.38 -18.10
CA MET A 1 -0.14 -24.14 -18.01
C MET A 1 0.71 -23.06 -17.35
N LYS A 2 1.14 -22.03 -18.08
CA LYS A 2 1.88 -20.91 -17.47
C LYS A 2 0.87 -20.08 -16.67
N PHE A 3 0.85 -20.25 -15.36
CA PHE A 3 -0.09 -19.64 -14.41
C PHE A 3 0.02 -18.10 -14.31
N LEU A 4 1.02 -17.48 -14.95
CA LEU A 4 1.21 -16.03 -14.96
C LEU A 4 1.28 -15.54 -16.41
N THR A 5 0.20 -14.93 -16.89
CA THR A 5 0.21 -14.29 -18.21
C THR A 5 0.94 -12.94 -18.14
N ALA A 6 1.42 -12.44 -19.27
CA ALA A 6 2.10 -11.14 -19.32
C ALA A 6 1.21 -10.00 -18.81
N THR A 7 -0.11 -10.11 -19.05
CA THR A 7 -1.15 -9.22 -18.54
C THR A 7 -1.25 -9.23 -17.01
N ASP A 8 -1.22 -10.40 -16.36
CA ASP A 8 -1.34 -10.49 -14.89
C ASP A 8 -0.14 -9.83 -14.22
N ARG A 9 1.08 -10.07 -14.75
CA ARG A 9 2.30 -9.40 -14.27
C ARG A 9 2.26 -7.89 -14.48
N TYR A 10 1.70 -7.44 -15.59
CA TYR A 10 1.55 -6.02 -15.88
C TYR A 10 0.59 -5.35 -14.88
N ILE A 11 -0.59 -5.94 -14.67
CA ILE A 11 -1.59 -5.45 -13.71
C ILE A 11 -1.02 -5.47 -12.29
N ALA A 12 -0.36 -6.56 -11.88
CA ALA A 12 0.30 -6.65 -10.58
C ALA A 12 1.30 -5.50 -10.38
N ARG A 13 2.18 -5.24 -11.36
CA ARG A 13 3.12 -4.10 -11.29
C ARG A 13 2.38 -2.76 -11.23
N LEU A 14 1.28 -2.61 -11.96
CA LEU A 14 0.47 -1.41 -11.97
C LEU A 14 -0.18 -1.12 -10.60
N VAL A 15 -0.51 -2.17 -9.84
CA VAL A 15 -1.10 -2.09 -8.48
C VAL A 15 -0.03 -1.91 -7.41
N THR A 16 1.07 -2.68 -7.47
CA THR A 16 2.12 -2.67 -6.43
C THR A 16 2.80 -1.32 -6.29
N VAL A 17 3.01 -0.60 -7.40
CA VAL A 17 3.64 0.73 -7.38
C VAL A 17 2.83 1.74 -6.55
N PRO A 18 1.56 2.06 -6.90
CA PRO A 18 0.75 2.98 -6.11
C PRO A 18 0.44 2.45 -4.70
N MET A 19 0.29 1.12 -4.52
CA MET A 19 0.13 0.53 -3.19
C MET A 19 1.33 0.87 -2.28
N LEU A 20 2.56 0.65 -2.76
CA LEU A 20 3.77 0.99 -2.01
C LEU A 20 3.89 2.49 -1.77
N SER A 21 3.53 3.33 -2.74
CA SER A 21 3.52 4.78 -2.56
C SER A 21 2.60 5.20 -1.41
N VAL A 22 1.36 4.71 -1.40
CA VAL A 22 0.39 5.00 -0.34
C VAL A 22 0.86 4.45 1.00
N PHE A 23 1.41 3.23 1.01
CA PHE A 23 1.93 2.60 2.23
C PHE A 23 3.07 3.42 2.85
N VAL A 24 4.04 3.85 2.04
CA VAL A 24 5.16 4.69 2.49
C VAL A 24 4.64 6.03 3.02
N LEU A 25 3.69 6.65 2.33
CA LEU A 25 3.11 7.93 2.73
C LEU A 25 2.37 7.80 4.08
N ALA A 26 1.58 6.75 4.26
CA ALA A 26 0.92 6.45 5.53
C ALA A 26 1.92 6.16 6.65
N ALA A 27 2.99 5.39 6.37
CA ALA A 27 4.04 5.10 7.34
C ALA A 27 4.78 6.38 7.77
N SER A 28 5.08 7.30 6.84
CA SER A 28 5.69 8.60 7.17
C SER A 28 4.80 9.44 8.08
N LEU A 29 3.49 9.54 7.77
CA LEU A 29 2.54 10.27 8.59
C LEU A 29 2.42 9.70 10.00
N LEU A 30 2.38 8.37 10.12
CA LEU A 30 2.37 7.67 11.40
C LEU A 30 3.62 7.98 12.21
N VAL A 31 4.80 7.86 11.60
CA VAL A 31 6.06 8.13 12.31
C VAL A 31 6.03 9.56 12.85
N LEU A 32 5.58 10.54 12.08
CA LEU A 32 5.44 11.92 12.55
C LEU A 32 4.46 12.06 13.72
N ASP A 33 3.25 11.50 13.62
CA ASP A 33 2.23 11.56 14.69
C ASP A 33 2.70 10.87 15.98
N LYS A 34 3.36 9.72 15.85
CA LYS A 34 3.81 8.93 17.00
C LYS A 34 5.08 9.49 17.61
N MET A 35 6.02 10.02 16.82
CA MET A 35 7.23 10.60 17.35
C MET A 35 6.93 11.69 18.37
N LEU A 36 6.06 12.65 18.04
CA LEU A 36 5.70 13.73 18.96
C LEU A 36 5.15 13.20 20.30
N LYS A 37 4.18 12.28 20.23
CA LYS A 37 3.55 11.68 21.42
C LYS A 37 4.53 10.89 22.28
N LEU A 38 5.43 10.12 21.65
CA LEU A 38 6.42 9.34 22.38
C LEU A 38 7.53 10.23 22.97
N PHE A 39 7.90 11.31 22.30
CA PHE A 39 8.85 12.30 22.85
C PHE A 39 8.28 12.96 24.10
N ASP A 40 7.02 13.39 24.08
CA ASP A 40 6.35 13.97 25.24
C ASP A 40 6.27 12.96 26.41
N PHE A 41 5.96 11.70 26.10
CA PHE A 41 5.93 10.63 27.10
C PHE A 41 7.29 10.42 27.77
N VAL A 42 8.36 10.34 26.98
CA VAL A 42 9.72 10.15 27.50
C VAL A 42 10.24 11.37 28.25
N ALA A 43 9.89 12.58 27.81
CA ALA A 43 10.23 13.82 28.51
C ALA A 43 9.55 13.90 29.90
N THR A 44 8.35 13.35 30.03
CA THR A 44 7.59 13.33 31.30
C THR A 44 8.08 12.22 32.24
N GLU A 45 8.38 11.04 31.71
CA GLU A 45 8.79 9.85 32.47
C GLU A 45 10.32 9.76 32.69
N GLY A 46 11.12 10.67 32.12
CA GLY A 46 12.58 10.72 32.27
C GLY A 46 13.33 9.56 31.59
N GLY A 47 12.70 8.89 30.62
CA GLY A 47 13.25 7.69 29.96
C GLY A 47 14.37 7.98 28.94
N PRO A 48 15.15 6.96 28.53
CA PRO A 48 16.13 7.10 27.45
C PRO A 48 15.47 7.27 26.07
N VAL A 49 16.02 8.14 25.21
CA VAL A 49 15.53 8.37 23.82
C VAL A 49 15.55 7.09 22.97
N THR A 50 16.44 6.13 23.28
CA THR A 50 16.49 4.81 22.63
C THR A 50 15.23 3.98 22.84
N VAL A 51 14.44 4.24 23.89
CA VAL A 51 13.16 3.57 24.14
C VAL A 51 12.10 4.01 23.11
N VAL A 52 12.13 5.28 22.70
CA VAL A 52 11.22 5.86 21.70
C VAL A 52 11.28 5.08 20.38
N PHE A 53 12.48 4.78 19.89
CA PHE A 53 12.67 3.99 18.66
C PHE A 53 12.20 2.54 18.82
N LYS A 54 12.39 1.91 19.98
CA LYS A 54 11.87 0.56 20.26
C LYS A 54 10.35 0.54 20.29
N MET A 55 9.73 1.53 20.93
CA MET A 55 8.28 1.66 20.98
C MET A 55 7.70 1.93 19.58
N LEU A 56 8.31 2.81 18.79
CA LEU A 56 7.94 2.98 17.38
C LEU A 56 8.01 1.67 16.60
N ALA A 57 9.11 0.93 16.74
CA ALA A 57 9.30 -0.34 16.03
C ALA A 57 8.25 -1.38 16.42
N ASN A 58 7.82 -1.42 17.68
CA ASN A 58 6.74 -2.30 18.14
C ASN A 58 5.36 -1.90 17.58
N LEU A 59 5.15 -0.62 17.27
CA LEU A 59 3.89 -0.14 16.69
C LEU A 59 3.82 -0.38 15.16
N LEU A 60 4.96 -0.46 14.47
CA LEU A 60 5.00 -0.65 13.01
C LEU A 60 4.19 -1.87 12.52
N PRO A 61 4.29 -3.08 13.10
CA PRO A 61 3.51 -4.25 12.67
C PRO A 61 2.00 -4.05 12.80
N GLU A 62 1.55 -3.44 13.89
CA GLU A 62 0.13 -3.18 14.15
C GLU A 62 -0.44 -2.23 13.10
N TYR A 63 0.25 -1.12 12.82
CA TYR A 63 -0.20 -0.19 11.81
C TYR A 63 -0.01 -0.69 10.38
N ALA A 64 1.00 -1.51 10.12
CA ALA A 64 1.15 -2.17 8.83
C ALA A 64 -0.07 -3.05 8.51
N SER A 65 -0.63 -3.73 9.51
CA SER A 65 -1.86 -4.53 9.33
C SER A 65 -3.06 -3.70 8.86
N LEU A 66 -3.15 -2.42 9.25
CA LEU A 66 -4.18 -1.49 8.81
C LEU A 66 -3.83 -0.80 7.48
N ALA A 67 -2.56 -0.46 7.30
CA ALA A 67 -2.06 0.24 6.12
C ALA A 67 -2.02 -0.67 4.88
N ILE A 68 -1.81 -1.98 5.03
CA ILE A 68 -1.78 -2.94 3.91
C ILE A 68 -3.15 -2.98 3.19
N PRO A 69 -4.30 -3.27 3.85
CA PRO A 69 -5.60 -3.27 3.20
C PRO A 69 -5.94 -1.93 2.53
N LEU A 70 -5.62 -0.82 3.21
CA LEU A 70 -5.87 0.53 2.70
C LEU A 70 -5.01 0.84 1.46
N GLY A 71 -3.71 0.53 1.53
CA GLY A 71 -2.78 0.70 0.43
C GLY A 71 -3.14 -0.18 -0.76
N LEU A 72 -3.61 -1.41 -0.52
CA LEU A 72 -4.04 -2.34 -1.56
C LEU A 72 -5.31 -1.83 -2.25
N LEU A 73 -6.30 -1.35 -1.48
CA LEU A 73 -7.51 -0.73 -2.01
C LEU A 73 -7.18 0.48 -2.90
N LEU A 74 -6.37 1.41 -2.40
CA LEU A 74 -5.97 2.58 -3.16
C LEU A 74 -5.11 2.21 -4.37
N GLY A 75 -4.19 1.25 -4.22
CA GLY A 75 -3.36 0.74 -5.31
C GLY A 75 -4.18 0.16 -6.46
N ILE A 76 -5.20 -0.65 -6.15
CA ILE A 76 -6.14 -1.18 -7.14
C ILE A 76 -6.91 -0.04 -7.82
N LEU A 77 -7.46 0.90 -7.04
CA LEU A 77 -8.21 2.02 -7.62
C LEU A 77 -7.36 2.85 -8.58
N PHE A 78 -6.12 3.17 -8.22
CA PHE A 78 -5.21 3.92 -9.09
C PHE A 78 -4.80 3.12 -10.33
N ALA A 79 -4.56 1.82 -10.20
CA ALA A 79 -4.23 0.94 -11.33
C ALA A 79 -5.39 0.85 -12.34
N PHE A 80 -6.61 0.58 -11.86
CA PHE A 80 -7.80 0.54 -12.70
C PHE A 80 -8.14 1.89 -13.31
N ARG A 81 -7.94 2.99 -12.57
CA ARG A 81 -8.08 4.35 -13.11
C ARG A 81 -7.11 4.58 -14.27
N LYS A 82 -5.86 4.15 -14.15
CA LYS A 82 -4.87 4.27 -15.23
C LYS A 82 -5.27 3.44 -16.46
N LEU A 83 -5.72 2.21 -16.27
CA LEU A 83 -6.22 1.33 -17.34
C LEU A 83 -7.45 1.91 -18.05
N ALA A 84 -8.34 2.58 -17.31
CA ALA A 84 -9.54 3.20 -17.87
C ALA A 84 -9.22 4.48 -18.66
N ILE A 85 -8.35 5.35 -18.14
CA ILE A 85 -7.99 6.62 -18.82
C ILE A 85 -7.18 6.36 -20.10
N SER A 86 -6.41 5.27 -20.15
CA SER A 86 -5.63 4.87 -21.33
C SER A 86 -6.43 4.05 -22.34
N SER A 87 -7.72 3.78 -22.08
CA SER A 87 -8.56 2.85 -22.86
C SER A 87 -8.00 1.42 -22.98
N GLU A 88 -6.96 1.06 -22.20
CA GLU A 88 -6.43 -0.31 -22.13
C GLU A 88 -7.51 -1.27 -21.63
N LEU A 89 -8.34 -0.81 -20.68
CA LEU A 89 -9.46 -1.60 -20.16
C LEU A 89 -10.49 -1.92 -21.26
N ASP A 90 -10.76 -0.97 -22.16
CA ASP A 90 -11.72 -1.13 -23.25
C ASP A 90 -11.18 -2.08 -24.33
N VAL A 91 -9.89 -1.96 -24.67
CA VAL A 91 -9.21 -2.87 -25.60
C VAL A 91 -9.20 -4.30 -25.04
N MET A 92 -8.91 -4.47 -23.75
CA MET A 92 -8.96 -5.79 -23.11
C MET A 92 -10.35 -6.42 -23.21
N ARG A 93 -11.42 -5.62 -23.04
CA ARG A 93 -12.80 -6.10 -23.24
C ARG A 93 -13.08 -6.47 -24.69
N ALA A 94 -12.63 -5.67 -25.64
CA ALA A 94 -12.85 -5.90 -27.07
C ALA A 94 -12.21 -7.21 -27.57
N VAL A 95 -11.11 -7.64 -26.94
CA VAL A 95 -10.43 -8.92 -27.22
C VAL A 95 -11.03 -10.09 -26.39
N GLY A 96 -12.10 -9.86 -25.64
CA GLY A 96 -12.83 -10.90 -24.90
C GLY A 96 -12.30 -11.19 -23.50
N LEU A 97 -11.45 -10.33 -22.91
CA LEU A 97 -11.05 -10.47 -21.51
C LEU A 97 -12.16 -9.96 -20.59
N SER A 98 -12.68 -10.84 -19.73
CA SER A 98 -13.72 -10.50 -18.75
C SER A 98 -13.14 -9.78 -17.53
N TYR A 99 -13.97 -8.97 -16.84
CA TYR A 99 -13.60 -8.38 -15.53
C TYR A 99 -13.21 -9.45 -14.51
N THR A 100 -13.86 -10.61 -14.56
CA THR A 100 -13.57 -11.74 -13.65
C THR A 100 -12.18 -12.33 -13.86
N ARG A 101 -11.60 -12.21 -15.05
CA ARG A 101 -10.21 -12.61 -15.31
C ARG A 101 -9.22 -11.59 -14.77
N LEU A 102 -9.53 -10.29 -14.85
CA LEU A 102 -8.71 -9.22 -14.27
C LEU A 102 -8.63 -9.29 -12.74
N LEU A 103 -9.63 -9.90 -12.09
CA LEU A 103 -9.63 -10.17 -10.65
C LEU A 103 -8.83 -11.41 -10.24
N ARG A 104 -8.44 -12.26 -11.20
CA ARG A 104 -7.57 -13.42 -10.98
C ARG A 104 -6.13 -13.02 -11.29
N VAL A 105 -5.51 -12.29 -10.35
CA VAL A 105 -4.08 -11.95 -10.37
C VAL A 105 -3.27 -13.02 -9.65
#